data_AF-A0A3C0IP15-F1
#
_entry.id   AF-A0A3C0IP15-F1
#
_cell.length_a   1.000
_cell.length_b   1.000
_cell.length_c   1.000
_cell.angle_alpha   90.00
_cell.angle_beta   90.00
_cell.angle_gamma   90.00
#
_symmetry.space_group_name_H-M   'P 1'
#
loop_
_entity.id
_entity.type
_entity.pdbx_description
1 polymer ?
#
loop_
_entity_poly.entity_id
_entity_poly.type
_entity_poly.pdbx_seq_one_letter_code
_entity_poly.pdbx_strand_id
1 'polypeptide(L)'
;TIDAFQHWVYEHPNHTEEERAAAWTNILATFKIDAIDTSDVATYRQYSWQRQLHLFEVPFYYIEYGIAQLGAIGLWMQYKQNPQQALQNYINALQLGGTKTLPALYEAAGLKFDFSPEHIKTLMQFVKAEMDAL
;
A
#
# COMPACT_ATOMS: atom_id res chain seq x y z
N THR A 1 -0.55 -5.40 5.83
CA THR A 1 -1.47 -6.32 6.54
C THR A 1 -2.19 -7.28 5.61
N ILE A 2 -3.13 -6.82 4.77
CA ILE A 2 -3.96 -7.71 3.93
C ILE A 2 -3.11 -8.55 2.96
N ASP A 3 -2.17 -7.93 2.26
CA ASP A 3 -1.27 -8.62 1.33
C ASP A 3 -0.44 -9.72 2.01
N ALA A 4 0.27 -9.40 3.10
CA ALA A 4 0.99 -10.37 3.91
C ALA A 4 0.11 -11.52 4.43
N PHE A 5 -1.13 -11.23 4.83
CA PHE A 5 -2.08 -12.27 5.24
C PHE A 5 -2.48 -13.17 4.08
N GLN A 6 -2.68 -12.60 2.89
CA GLN A 6 -3.01 -13.38 1.70
C GLN A 6 -1.87 -14.30 1.30
N HIS A 7 -0.62 -13.83 1.31
CA HIS A 7 0.54 -14.69 1.13
C HIS A 7 0.55 -15.87 2.10
N TRP A 8 0.34 -15.61 3.40
CA TRP A 8 0.28 -16.67 4.40
C TRP A 8 -0.82 -17.71 4.09
N VAL A 9 -2.02 -17.28 3.68
CA VAL A 9 -3.12 -18.19 3.33
C VAL A 9 -2.73 -19.11 2.16
N TYR A 10 -2.14 -18.57 1.10
CA TYR A 10 -1.77 -19.36 -0.09
C TYR A 10 -0.52 -20.23 0.13
N GLU A 11 0.38 -19.83 1.03
CA GLU A 11 1.55 -20.65 1.44
C GLU A 11 1.17 -21.79 2.40
N HIS A 12 -0.01 -21.70 3.05
CA HIS A 12 -0.52 -22.70 4.01
C HIS A 12 -1.90 -23.24 3.60
N PRO A 13 -2.06 -23.89 2.43
CA PRO A 13 -3.37 -24.22 1.87
C PRO A 13 -4.22 -25.17 2.71
N ASN A 14 -3.62 -25.89 3.65
CA ASN A 14 -4.28 -26.85 4.54
C ASN A 14 -4.51 -26.30 5.97
N HIS A 15 -4.37 -24.99 6.17
CA HIS A 15 -4.57 -24.38 7.49
C HIS A 15 -6.01 -24.62 7.98
N THR A 16 -6.19 -24.68 9.30
CA THR A 16 -7.49 -24.67 9.99
C THR A 16 -8.04 -23.24 10.11
N GLU A 17 -9.28 -23.10 10.58
CA GLU A 17 -9.86 -21.78 10.85
C GLU A 17 -9.16 -21.09 12.03
N GLU A 18 -8.78 -21.87 13.05
CA GLU A 18 -8.05 -21.42 14.22
C GLU A 18 -6.65 -20.92 13.85
N GLU A 19 -5.93 -21.66 13.01
CA GLU A 19 -4.61 -21.24 12.50
C GLU A 19 -4.72 -19.97 11.67
N ARG A 20 -5.76 -19.85 10.83
CA ARG A 20 -6.02 -18.63 10.04
C ARG A 20 -6.29 -17.42 10.93
N ALA A 21 -7.11 -17.58 11.98
CA ALA A 21 -7.40 -16.52 12.93
C ALA A 21 -6.15 -16.08 13.72
N ALA A 22 -5.32 -17.05 14.13
CA ALA A 22 -4.05 -16.79 14.80
C ALA A 22 -3.06 -16.04 13.89
N ALA A 23 -2.90 -16.50 12.64
CA ALA A 23 -2.04 -15.86 11.66
C ALA A 23 -2.46 -14.42 11.36
N TRP A 24 -3.77 -14.20 11.15
CA TRP A 24 -4.30 -12.86 10.98
C TRP A 24 -3.97 -11.95 12.18
N THR A 25 -4.20 -12.44 13.39
CA THR A 25 -3.95 -11.67 14.62
C THR A 25 -2.48 -11.30 14.77
N ASN A 26 -1.57 -12.24 14.48
CA ASN A 26 -0.13 -12.01 14.51
C ASN A 26 0.30 -10.99 13.47
N ILE A 27 -0.19 -11.11 12.24
CA ILE A 27 0.10 -10.16 11.14
C ILE A 27 -0.49 -8.79 11.47
N LEU A 28 -1.71 -8.71 12.00
CA LEU A 28 -2.30 -7.44 12.40
C LEU A 28 -1.49 -6.74 13.48
N ALA A 29 -0.88 -7.51 14.40
CA ALA A 29 -0.05 -6.97 15.47
C ALA A 29 1.26 -6.35 14.97
N THR A 30 1.82 -6.77 13.82
CA THR A 30 3.03 -6.15 13.26
C THR A 30 2.78 -4.78 12.63
N PHE A 31 1.52 -4.49 12.26
CA PHE A 31 1.09 -3.22 11.65
C PHE A 31 0.21 -2.37 12.57
N LYS A 32 0.06 -2.74 13.85
CA LYS A 32 -0.79 -2.00 14.78
C LYS A 32 -0.12 -0.68 15.21
N ILE A 33 -0.96 0.28 15.57
CA ILE A 33 -0.53 1.52 16.22
C ILE A 33 -0.73 1.32 17.72
N ASP A 34 0.35 1.43 18.51
CA ASP A 34 0.31 1.19 19.96
C ASP A 34 -0.57 2.18 20.73
N ALA A 35 -0.88 3.33 20.14
CA ALA A 35 -1.76 4.34 20.73
C ALA A 35 -3.26 3.94 20.75
N ILE A 36 -3.65 2.83 20.12
CA ILE A 36 -5.05 2.40 20.05
C ILE A 36 -5.25 1.12 20.87
N ASP A 37 -5.99 1.24 21.98
CA ASP A 37 -6.46 0.08 22.73
C ASP A 37 -7.61 -0.61 21.99
N THR A 38 -7.51 -1.93 21.89
CA THR A 38 -8.46 -2.78 21.17
C THR A 38 -8.84 -4.04 21.94
N SER A 39 -8.52 -4.07 23.24
CA SER A 39 -8.77 -5.20 24.14
C SER A 39 -10.24 -5.64 24.14
N ASP A 40 -11.17 -4.68 24.24
CA ASP A 40 -12.61 -4.95 24.28
C ASP A 40 -13.21 -5.52 22.99
N VAL A 41 -12.47 -5.47 21.87
CA VAL A 41 -12.94 -5.94 20.56
C VAL A 41 -12.06 -7.04 19.96
N ALA A 42 -11.22 -7.67 20.77
CA ALA A 42 -10.23 -8.65 20.31
C ALA A 42 -10.85 -9.78 19.47
N THR A 43 -11.98 -10.35 19.92
CA THR A 43 -12.69 -11.43 19.20
C THR A 43 -13.15 -11.00 17.81
N TYR A 44 -13.69 -9.79 17.66
CA TYR A 44 -14.10 -9.28 16.34
C TYR A 44 -12.91 -8.99 15.44
N ARG A 45 -11.79 -8.55 16.04
CA ARG A 45 -10.58 -8.23 15.28
C ARG A 45 -9.95 -9.47 14.65
N GLN A 46 -10.08 -10.65 15.26
CA GLN A 46 -9.58 -11.93 14.71
C GLN A 46 -10.14 -12.27 13.32
N TYR A 47 -11.36 -11.81 13.01
CA TYR A 47 -12.03 -12.07 11.74
C TYR A 47 -12.23 -10.81 10.89
N SER A 48 -11.66 -9.68 11.32
CA SER A 48 -11.89 -8.39 10.65
C SER A 48 -11.39 -8.32 9.20
N TRP A 49 -10.50 -9.22 8.78
CA TRP A 49 -10.09 -9.37 7.37
C TRP A 49 -11.23 -9.80 6.45
N GLN A 50 -12.26 -10.48 6.97
CA GLN A 50 -13.38 -10.99 6.15
C GLN A 50 -14.19 -9.88 5.50
N ARG A 51 -14.16 -8.65 6.04
CA ARG A 51 -14.80 -7.49 5.40
C ARG A 51 -14.05 -7.01 4.16
N GLN A 52 -12.85 -7.52 3.89
CA GLN A 52 -12.03 -7.12 2.77
C GLN A 52 -12.38 -7.93 1.52
N LEU A 53 -13.30 -7.39 0.71
CA LEU A 53 -13.82 -8.04 -0.50
C LEU A 53 -12.74 -8.58 -1.45
N HIS A 54 -11.66 -7.81 -1.62
CA HIS A 54 -10.55 -8.15 -2.52
C HIS A 54 -9.91 -9.51 -2.24
N LEU A 55 -9.94 -10.00 -1.00
CA LEU A 55 -9.42 -11.33 -0.67
C LEU A 55 -10.22 -12.47 -1.34
N PHE A 56 -11.51 -12.22 -1.62
CA PHE A 56 -12.43 -13.20 -2.18
C PHE A 56 -12.61 -13.05 -3.69
N GLU A 57 -12.58 -11.81 -4.21
CA GLU A 57 -12.86 -11.55 -5.62
C GLU A 57 -11.61 -11.48 -6.49
N VAL A 58 -10.55 -10.82 -6.01
CA VAL A 58 -9.35 -10.53 -6.81
C VAL A 58 -8.09 -10.73 -5.96
N PRO A 59 -7.64 -11.98 -5.77
CA PRO A 59 -6.48 -12.27 -4.94
C PRO A 59 -5.22 -11.51 -5.37
N PHE A 60 -4.42 -11.12 -4.39
CA PHE A 60 -3.18 -10.34 -4.47
C PHE A 60 -3.32 -8.92 -5.01
N TYR A 61 -4.53 -8.42 -5.25
CA TYR A 61 -4.74 -7.06 -5.74
C TYR A 61 -4.42 -5.98 -4.70
N TYR A 62 -4.51 -6.27 -3.39
CA TYR A 62 -4.43 -5.22 -2.37
C TYR A 62 -3.07 -4.52 -2.29
N ILE A 63 -1.98 -5.19 -2.68
CA ILE A 63 -0.63 -4.58 -2.73
C ILE A 63 -0.54 -3.44 -3.74
N GLU A 64 -1.36 -3.47 -4.79
CA GLU A 64 -1.40 -2.44 -5.83
C GLU A 64 -1.73 -1.06 -5.24
N TYR A 65 -2.56 -0.99 -4.19
CA TYR A 65 -2.83 0.27 -3.49
C TYR A 65 -1.58 0.83 -2.82
N GLY A 66 -0.75 -0.04 -2.20
CA GLY A 66 0.50 0.36 -1.57
C GLY A 66 1.50 0.89 -2.60
N ILE A 67 1.63 0.20 -3.73
CA ILE A 67 2.48 0.63 -4.84
C ILE A 67 1.96 1.96 -5.40
N ALA A 68 0.69 2.05 -5.79
CA ALA A 68 0.09 3.26 -6.35
C ALA A 68 0.18 4.47 -5.40
N GLN A 69 0.06 4.26 -4.08
CA GLN A 69 0.21 5.32 -3.09
C GLN A 69 1.61 5.96 -3.12
N LEU A 70 2.68 5.15 -3.29
CA LEU A 70 4.04 5.68 -3.42
C LEU A 70 4.19 6.52 -4.69
N GLY A 71 3.62 6.06 -5.81
CA GLY A 71 3.58 6.84 -7.05
C GLY A 71 2.81 8.16 -6.91
N ALA A 72 1.65 8.13 -6.25
CA ALA A 72 0.84 9.32 -5.99
C ALA A 72 1.56 10.35 -5.11
N ILE A 73 2.23 9.90 -4.04
CA ILE A 73 3.05 10.78 -3.19
C ILE A 73 4.21 11.36 -3.98
N GLY A 74 4.87 10.57 -4.83
CA GLY A 74 5.94 11.06 -5.70
C GLY A 74 5.46 12.16 -6.66
N LEU A 75 4.29 11.98 -7.29
CA LEU A 75 3.67 13.01 -8.14
C LEU A 75 3.28 14.26 -7.33
N TRP A 76 2.74 14.08 -6.12
CA TRP A 76 2.44 15.20 -5.23
C TRP A 76 3.71 15.98 -4.85
N MET A 77 4.81 15.28 -4.53
CA MET A 77 6.10 15.88 -4.27
C MET A 77 6.63 16.67 -5.47
N GLN A 78 6.55 16.11 -6.68
CA GLN A 78 6.88 16.86 -7.91
C GLN A 78 5.99 18.10 -8.07
N TYR A 79 4.69 17.99 -7.82
CA TYR A 79 3.74 19.09 -7.97
C TYR A 79 4.06 20.26 -7.02
N LYS A 80 4.46 19.97 -5.78
CA LYS A 80 4.91 21.00 -4.83
C LYS A 80 6.17 21.74 -5.29
N GLN A 81 7.00 21.12 -6.13
CA GLN A 81 8.23 21.71 -6.67
C GLN A 81 7.99 22.46 -7.99
N ASN A 82 7.26 21.85 -8.92
CA ASN A 82 6.92 22.40 -10.22
C ASN A 82 5.57 21.85 -10.70
N PRO A 83 4.46 22.58 -10.48
CA PRO A 83 3.11 22.14 -10.84
C PRO A 83 2.95 21.79 -12.32
N GLN A 84 3.51 22.61 -13.22
CA GLN A 84 3.37 22.44 -14.66
C GLN A 84 4.06 21.16 -15.13
N GLN A 85 5.29 20.92 -14.67
CA GLN A 85 6.03 19.71 -15.02
C GLN A 85 5.36 18.44 -14.45
N ALA A 86 4.88 18.49 -13.21
CA ALA A 86 4.21 17.35 -12.58
C ALA A 86 2.93 16.95 -13.33
N LEU A 87 2.12 17.93 -13.76
CA LEU A 87 0.93 17.67 -14.57
C LEU A 87 1.30 17.10 -15.95
N GLN A 88 2.35 17.62 -16.59
CA GLN A 88 2.82 17.08 -17.87
C GLN A 88 3.28 15.62 -17.73
N ASN A 89 4.04 15.31 -16.69
CA ASN A 89 4.48 13.95 -16.38
C ASN A 89 3.29 13.00 -16.14
N TYR A 90 2.31 13.45 -15.35
CA TYR A 90 1.09 12.69 -15.10
C TYR A 90 0.31 12.39 -16.39
N ILE A 91 0.11 13.39 -17.25
CA ILE A 91 -0.60 13.22 -18.54
C ILE A 91 0.16 12.27 -19.46
N ASN A 92 1.49 12.41 -19.55
CA ASN A 92 2.32 11.53 -20.37
C ASN A 92 2.18 10.06 -19.94
N ALA A 93 2.21 9.79 -18.64
CA ALA A 93 2.03 8.43 -18.12
C ALA A 93 0.62 7.88 -18.42
N LEU A 94 -0.43 8.68 -18.23
CA LEU A 94 -1.81 8.27 -18.52
C LEU A 94 -2.04 7.95 -20.01
N GLN A 95 -1.44 8.72 -20.92
CA GLN A 95 -1.57 8.50 -22.37
C GLN A 95 -1.05 7.14 -22.83
N LEU A 96 -0.14 6.53 -22.08
CA LEU A 96 0.41 5.21 -22.39
C LEU A 96 -0.58 4.08 -22.07
N GLY A 97 -1.53 4.30 -21.17
CA GLY A 97 -2.51 3.27 -20.75
C GLY A 97 -1.86 1.94 -20.40
N GLY A 98 -2.48 0.83 -20.81
CA GLY A 98 -1.95 -0.53 -20.60
C GLY A 98 -0.87 -0.97 -21.59
N THR A 99 -0.28 -0.06 -22.39
CA THR A 99 0.70 -0.43 -23.43
C THR A 99 2.14 -0.56 -22.91
N LYS A 100 2.37 -0.22 -21.63
CA LYS A 100 3.67 -0.23 -20.97
C LYS A 100 3.60 -0.97 -19.63
N THR A 101 4.75 -1.46 -19.19
CA THR A 101 4.89 -2.07 -17.86
C THR A 101 4.81 -1.01 -16.77
N LEU A 102 4.48 -1.42 -15.55
CA LEU A 102 4.38 -0.50 -14.42
C LEU A 102 5.66 0.32 -14.17
N PRO A 103 6.88 -0.25 -14.20
CA PRO A 103 8.11 0.56 -14.06
C PRO A 103 8.27 1.62 -15.16
N ALA A 104 7.89 1.30 -16.41
CA ALA A 104 7.93 2.24 -17.52
C ALA A 104 6.88 3.36 -17.38
N LEU A 105 5.71 3.06 -16.81
CA LEU A 105 4.71 4.08 -16.48
C LEU A 105 5.21 5.01 -15.36
N TYR A 106 5.92 4.49 -14.36
CA TYR A 106 6.59 5.31 -13.34
C TYR A 106 7.63 6.23 -13.96
N GLU A 107 8.49 5.70 -14.82
CA GLU A 107 9.50 6.50 -15.52
C GLU A 107 8.87 7.61 -16.36
N ALA A 108 7.80 7.30 -17.11
CA ALA A 108 7.04 8.29 -17.88
C ALA A 108 6.39 9.39 -17.01
N ALA A 109 6.07 9.07 -15.75
CA ALA A 109 5.61 10.01 -14.74
C ALA A 109 6.76 10.78 -14.05
N GLY A 110 8.00 10.63 -14.51
CA GLY A 110 9.18 11.22 -13.87
C GLY A 110 9.47 10.64 -12.48
N LEU A 111 8.98 9.44 -12.20
CA LEU A 111 9.16 8.73 -10.94
C LEU A 111 10.15 7.57 -11.09
N LYS A 112 10.62 7.07 -9.96
CA LYS A 112 11.41 5.83 -9.89
C LYS A 112 10.54 4.72 -9.33
N PHE A 113 10.54 3.57 -10.00
CA PHE A 113 9.93 2.35 -9.47
C PHE A 113 10.91 1.70 -8.48
N ASP A 114 10.97 2.28 -7.27
CA ASP A 114 11.97 1.98 -6.25
C ASP A 114 11.29 1.80 -4.89
N PHE A 115 11.42 0.60 -4.31
CA PHE A 115 10.87 0.26 -3.00
C PHE A 115 11.94 0.13 -1.92
N SER A 116 13.14 0.67 -2.17
CA SER A 116 14.18 0.73 -1.15
C SER A 116 13.71 1.51 0.08
N PRO A 117 14.15 1.11 1.30
CA PRO A 117 13.84 1.83 2.52
C PRO A 117 14.19 3.33 2.45
N GLU A 118 15.29 3.67 1.78
CA GLU A 118 15.76 5.03 1.57
C GLU A 118 14.79 5.86 0.73
N HIS A 119 14.27 5.29 -0.37
CA HIS A 119 13.30 5.98 -1.22
C HIS A 119 11.98 6.19 -0.49
N ILE A 120 11.46 5.14 0.14
CA ILE A 120 10.20 5.21 0.92
C ILE A 120 10.34 6.24 2.05
N LYS A 121 11.47 6.24 2.77
CA LYS A 121 11.74 7.23 3.83
C LYS A 121 11.68 8.65 3.29
N THR A 122 12.24 8.91 2.11
CA THR A 122 12.20 10.24 1.48
C THR A 122 10.77 10.70 1.24
N LEU A 123 9.93 9.82 0.67
CA LEU A 123 8.51 10.11 0.43
C LEU A 123 7.75 10.35 1.74
N MET A 124 7.99 9.54 2.77
CA MET A 124 7.33 9.71 4.08
C MET A 124 7.78 10.97 4.81
N GLN A 125 9.05 11.36 4.69
CA GLN A 125 9.56 12.63 5.25
C GLN A 125 8.89 13.84 4.59
N PHE A 126 8.69 13.78 3.27
CA PHE A 126 7.93 14.79 2.55
C PHE A 126 6.47 14.88 3.05
N VAL A 127 5.76 13.76 3.15
CA VAL A 127 4.39 13.71 3.69
C VAL A 127 4.33 14.32 5.09
N LYS A 128 5.28 13.94 5.97
CA LYS A 128 5.35 14.48 7.32
C LYS A 128 5.54 16.01 7.32
N ALA A 129 6.46 16.53 6.52
CA ALA A 129 6.72 17.97 6.45
C ALA A 129 5.47 18.75 6.00
N GLU A 130 4.73 18.23 5.03
CA GLU A 130 3.48 18.84 4.57
C GLU A 130 2.36 18.76 5.63
N MET A 131 2.30 17.68 6.41
CA MET A 131 1.37 17.57 7.55
C MET A 131 1.71 18.54 8.69
N ASP A 132 3.00 18.71 8.99
CA ASP A 132 3.45 19.62 10.07
C ASP A 132 3.25 21.11 9.70
N ALA A 133 3.05 21.42 8.42
CA ALA A 133 2.80 22.77 7.93
C ALA A 133 1.31 23.17 7.90
N LEU A 134 0.40 22.26 8.28
CA LEU A 134 -1.05 22.51 8.45
C LEU A 134 -1.34 23.13 9.81
#